data_AF-A0A3B9ZF76-F1
#
_entry.id   AF-A0A3B9ZF76-F1
#
_cell.length_a   1.000
_cell.length_b   1.000
_cell.length_c   1.000
_cell.angle_alpha   90.00
_cell.angle_beta   90.00
_cell.angle_gamma   90.00
#
_symmetry.space_group_name_H-M   'P 1'
#
loop_
_entity.id
_entity.type
_entity.pdbx_description
1 polymer ?
#
loop_
_entity_poly.entity_id
_entity_poly.type
_entity_poly.pdbx_seq_one_letter_code
_entity_poly.pdbx_strand_id
1 'polypeptide(L)'
;MKLRTFAAVIVSAFFAVSCAVHAQENNELLIDDFEAEISGGENGTVDFGAGNDSKVEVKASKEIKQHGEQALEVKFDAIAGGYMWVARGYDLTVKGAGCWLVKPEEIDFTKYNALAVYMYGANTGTQIAIDIVDNGSEYWRYLIDDDFTGWKELVIPFADFFARGDWQPEKADKNGELNFPIKVFQFEPKSEAKGTLYFDNVRLVKK
;
A
#
# COMPACT_ATOMS: atom_id res chain seq x y z
N MET A 1 -7.51 -79.12 -7.66
CA MET A 1 -8.71 -78.26 -7.48
C MET A 1 -8.63 -77.59 -6.11
N LYS A 2 -8.21 -76.32 -6.06
CA LYS A 2 -8.58 -75.34 -5.02
C LYS A 2 -8.11 -73.96 -5.49
N LEU A 3 -9.09 -73.19 -5.93
CA LEU A 3 -9.07 -71.79 -6.32
C LEU A 3 -8.93 -70.92 -5.05
N ARG A 4 -8.02 -69.94 -5.02
CA ARG A 4 -8.02 -68.80 -4.07
C ARG A 4 -7.37 -67.59 -4.76
N THR A 5 -8.16 -66.76 -5.43
CA THR A 5 -8.75 -65.48 -4.97
C THR A 5 -7.72 -64.35 -4.87
N PHE A 6 -7.89 -63.37 -5.76
CA PHE A 6 -7.23 -62.06 -5.81
C PHE A 6 -7.48 -61.24 -4.53
N ALA A 7 -6.46 -60.52 -4.07
CA ALA A 7 -6.64 -59.31 -3.28
C ALA A 7 -5.97 -58.16 -4.04
N ALA A 8 -6.78 -57.30 -4.64
CA ALA A 8 -6.34 -56.05 -5.24
C ALA A 8 -6.03 -55.05 -4.11
N VAL A 9 -4.79 -54.59 -4.03
CA VAL A 9 -4.40 -53.51 -3.14
C VAL A 9 -4.81 -52.20 -3.81
N ILE A 10 -5.86 -51.57 -3.29
CA ILE A 10 -6.23 -50.20 -3.65
C ILE A 10 -5.26 -49.28 -2.92
N VAL A 11 -4.32 -48.69 -3.66
CA VAL A 11 -3.48 -47.60 -3.17
C VAL A 11 -4.31 -46.33 -3.26
N SER A 12 -4.96 -45.95 -2.15
CA SER A 12 -5.57 -44.64 -2.00
C SER A 12 -4.48 -43.59 -1.85
N ALA A 13 -4.17 -42.88 -2.93
CA ALA A 13 -3.32 -41.70 -2.90
C ALA A 13 -4.08 -40.57 -2.19
N PHE A 14 -3.78 -40.37 -0.90
CA PHE A 14 -4.12 -39.12 -0.21
C PHE A 14 -3.31 -38.00 -0.85
N PHE A 15 -3.92 -37.24 -1.76
CA PHE A 15 -3.44 -35.90 -2.09
C PHE A 15 -3.66 -35.04 -0.84
N ALA A 16 -2.62 -34.89 -0.04
CA ALA A 16 -2.56 -33.86 0.98
C ALA A 16 -2.61 -32.52 0.25
N VAL A 17 -3.79 -31.89 0.24
CA VAL A 17 -3.91 -30.46 0.01
C VAL A 17 -3.10 -29.81 1.12
N SER A 18 -1.89 -29.37 0.80
CA SER A 18 -1.13 -28.50 1.68
C SER A 18 -1.88 -27.17 1.70
N CYS A 19 -2.87 -27.06 2.58
CA CYS A 19 -3.21 -25.77 3.15
C CYS A 19 -1.93 -25.28 3.82
N ALA A 20 -1.15 -24.47 3.09
CA ALA A 20 -0.22 -23.57 3.72
C ALA A 20 -1.07 -22.60 4.53
N VAL A 21 -1.40 -23.02 5.75
CA VAL A 21 -1.70 -22.11 6.83
C VAL A 21 -0.41 -21.32 6.99
N HIS A 22 -0.32 -20.18 6.32
CA HIS A 22 0.64 -19.17 6.74
C HIS A 22 0.31 -18.89 8.19
N ALA A 23 1.15 -19.37 9.08
CA ALA A 23 1.17 -18.88 10.44
C ALA A 23 1.41 -17.38 10.32
N GLN A 24 0.33 -16.59 10.47
CA GLN A 24 0.39 -15.15 10.56
C GLN A 24 1.36 -14.85 11.70
N GLU A 25 2.55 -14.34 11.38
CA GLU A 25 3.38 -13.74 12.40
C GLU A 25 2.54 -12.62 13.02
N ASN A 26 2.16 -12.82 14.28
CA ASN A 26 1.12 -12.07 15.00
C ASN A 26 1.51 -10.60 15.28
N ASN A 27 2.42 -10.00 14.52
CA ASN A 27 2.99 -8.68 14.77
C ASN A 27 2.55 -7.60 13.78
N GLU A 28 1.72 -7.93 12.81
CA GLU A 28 1.30 -6.98 11.78
C GLU A 28 -0.20 -7.06 11.51
N LEU A 29 -0.77 -5.93 11.08
CA LEU A 29 -2.12 -5.84 10.56
C LEU A 29 -2.06 -5.41 9.10
N LEU A 30 -2.45 -6.30 8.20
CA LEU A 30 -2.64 -5.95 6.79
C LEU A 30 -3.81 -4.97 6.64
N ILE A 31 -3.56 -3.82 6.03
CA ILE A 31 -4.59 -2.80 5.75
C ILE A 31 -4.97 -2.74 4.28
N ASP A 32 -4.04 -2.97 3.36
CA ASP A 32 -4.32 -3.00 1.91
C ASP A 32 -3.22 -3.77 1.18
N ASP A 33 -3.55 -4.87 0.54
CA ASP A 33 -2.67 -5.63 -0.38
C ASP A 33 -3.06 -5.42 -1.85
N PHE A 34 -3.93 -4.43 -2.13
CA PHE A 34 -4.39 -4.10 -3.47
C PHE A 34 -5.10 -5.23 -4.23
N GLU A 35 -5.62 -6.24 -3.54
CA GLU A 35 -6.38 -7.34 -4.17
C GLU A 35 -7.81 -6.92 -4.58
N ALA A 36 -8.31 -5.81 -4.04
CA ALA A 36 -9.51 -5.16 -4.54
C ALA A 36 -9.28 -4.53 -5.93
N GLU A 37 -10.36 -4.17 -6.63
CA GLU A 37 -10.25 -3.45 -7.91
C GLU A 37 -9.33 -2.22 -7.80
N ILE A 38 -8.46 -2.00 -8.79
CA ILE A 38 -7.68 -0.77 -8.96
C ILE A 38 -8.24 -0.03 -10.18
N SER A 39 -8.91 1.09 -9.94
CA SER A 39 -9.46 1.94 -10.99
C SER A 39 -9.47 3.41 -10.61
N GLY A 40 -9.42 4.28 -11.62
CA GLY A 40 -9.49 5.73 -11.47
C GLY A 40 -10.87 6.32 -11.72
N GLY A 41 -10.94 7.65 -11.63
CA GLY A 41 -12.15 8.43 -11.85
C GLY A 41 -13.00 8.60 -10.59
N GLU A 42 -14.09 9.36 -10.71
CA GLU A 42 -14.93 9.76 -9.55
C GLU A 42 -15.50 8.57 -8.77
N ASN A 43 -15.78 7.46 -9.47
CA ASN A 43 -16.29 6.21 -8.89
C ASN A 43 -15.20 5.12 -8.80
N GLY A 44 -13.93 5.49 -8.97
CA GLY A 44 -12.81 4.56 -8.89
C GLY A 44 -12.49 4.13 -7.46
N THR A 45 -11.40 3.40 -7.33
CA THR A 45 -10.90 2.87 -6.06
C THR A 45 -9.55 3.46 -5.66
N VAL A 46 -8.99 4.37 -6.46
CA VAL A 46 -7.78 5.10 -6.14
C VAL A 46 -8.04 6.59 -6.32
N ASP A 47 -7.79 7.40 -5.30
CA ASP A 47 -7.81 8.85 -5.43
C ASP A 47 -6.44 9.29 -5.93
N PHE A 48 -6.34 9.69 -7.19
CA PHE A 48 -5.08 10.14 -7.76
C PHE A 48 -5.26 11.31 -8.71
N GLY A 49 -4.19 12.07 -8.89
CA GLY A 49 -4.13 13.16 -9.84
C GLY A 49 -2.75 13.81 -9.90
N ALA A 50 -2.61 14.76 -10.81
CA ALA A 50 -1.40 15.56 -10.96
C ALA A 50 -1.74 16.99 -11.41
N GLY A 51 -0.81 17.91 -11.16
CA GLY A 51 -0.90 19.30 -11.59
C GLY A 51 0.42 19.83 -12.13
N ASN A 52 0.36 21.04 -12.72
CA ASN A 52 1.48 21.73 -13.36
C ASN A 52 2.23 20.84 -14.36
N ASP A 53 1.49 20.34 -15.35
CA ASP A 53 1.95 19.49 -16.47
C ASP A 53 2.55 18.12 -16.09
N SER A 54 2.63 17.79 -14.79
CA SER A 54 2.95 16.45 -14.33
C SER A 54 1.82 15.48 -14.65
N LYS A 55 2.15 14.20 -14.74
CA LYS A 55 1.21 13.13 -15.06
C LYS A 55 1.42 11.95 -14.13
N VAL A 56 0.32 11.31 -13.75
CA VAL A 56 0.33 10.04 -13.07
C VAL A 56 -0.84 9.20 -13.58
N GLU A 57 -0.59 7.90 -13.74
CA GLU A 57 -1.57 6.88 -14.08
C GLU A 57 -1.42 5.73 -13.11
N VAL A 58 -2.54 5.10 -12.75
CA VAL A 58 -2.55 3.89 -11.92
C VAL A 58 -3.21 2.75 -12.64
N LYS A 59 -2.73 1.53 -12.39
CA LYS A 59 -3.35 0.29 -12.86
C LYS A 59 -3.00 -0.88 -11.96
N ALA A 60 -3.76 -1.96 -12.06
CA ALA A 60 -3.35 -3.24 -11.49
C ALA A 60 -2.22 -3.87 -12.32
N SER A 61 -1.15 -4.28 -11.65
CA SER A 61 -0.08 -5.10 -12.24
C SER A 61 -0.19 -6.53 -11.73
N LYS A 62 -0.34 -7.50 -12.65
CA LYS A 62 -0.37 -8.94 -12.34
C LYS A 62 0.99 -9.63 -12.45
N GLU A 63 1.94 -8.97 -13.11
CA GLU A 63 3.26 -9.50 -13.44
C GLU A 63 4.30 -9.05 -12.41
N ILE A 64 4.30 -7.76 -12.08
CA ILE A 64 5.12 -7.19 -11.00
C ILE A 64 4.21 -7.02 -9.79
N LYS A 65 4.35 -7.94 -8.83
CA LYS A 65 3.62 -8.00 -7.56
C LYS A 65 4.50 -8.58 -6.47
N GLN A 66 4.18 -8.30 -5.22
CA GLN A 66 4.91 -8.79 -4.04
C GLN A 66 4.06 -9.78 -3.23
N HIS A 67 2.77 -9.50 -3.10
CA HIS A 67 1.78 -10.31 -2.41
C HIS A 67 0.58 -10.57 -3.33
N GLY A 68 -0.18 -11.62 -3.04
CA GLY A 68 -1.42 -11.92 -3.74
C GLY A 68 -1.31 -12.03 -5.27
N GLU A 69 -2.33 -11.55 -5.97
CA GLU A 69 -2.47 -11.66 -7.41
C GLU A 69 -2.14 -10.37 -8.17
N GLN A 70 -2.05 -9.23 -7.49
CA GLN A 70 -1.70 -7.97 -8.12
C GLN A 70 -1.05 -6.95 -7.17
N ALA A 71 -0.39 -5.95 -7.74
CA ALA A 71 0.08 -4.77 -7.03
C ALA A 71 -0.46 -3.49 -7.67
N LEU A 72 -0.41 -2.39 -6.94
CA LEU A 72 -0.65 -1.05 -7.48
C LEU A 72 0.55 -0.63 -8.33
N GLU A 73 0.36 -0.52 -9.65
CA GLU A 73 1.33 0.13 -10.53
C GLU A 73 1.04 1.64 -10.58
N VAL A 74 2.10 2.44 -10.40
CA VAL A 74 2.08 3.90 -10.50
C VAL A 74 3.06 4.33 -11.58
N LYS A 75 2.54 4.76 -12.74
CA LYS A 75 3.36 5.33 -13.81
C LYS A 75 3.31 6.85 -13.72
N PHE A 76 4.47 7.49 -13.65
CA PHE A 76 4.56 8.93 -13.43
C PHE A 76 5.52 9.63 -14.39
N ASP A 77 5.23 10.91 -14.62
CA ASP A 77 6.07 11.90 -15.31
C ASP A 77 6.01 13.20 -14.49
N ALA A 78 6.99 13.41 -13.63
CA ALA A 78 7.05 14.50 -12.66
C ALA A 78 7.92 15.64 -13.21
N ILE A 79 7.32 16.81 -13.39
CA ILE A 79 7.97 18.00 -13.94
C ILE A 79 8.35 18.95 -12.80
N ALA A 80 9.38 19.78 -13.00
CA ALA A 80 9.77 20.82 -12.04
C ALA A 80 8.59 21.75 -11.72
N GLY A 81 8.30 21.97 -10.43
CA GLY A 81 7.13 22.72 -9.96
C GLY A 81 5.80 21.95 -10.05
N GLY A 82 5.85 20.70 -10.55
CA GLY A 82 4.78 19.72 -10.57
C GLY A 82 4.37 19.19 -9.21
N TYR A 83 3.18 18.59 -9.14
CA TYR A 83 2.75 17.76 -8.01
C TYR A 83 1.87 16.61 -8.51
N MET A 84 1.79 15.55 -7.71
CA MET A 84 0.90 14.43 -7.94
C MET A 84 0.56 13.74 -6.61
N TRP A 85 -0.46 12.91 -6.61
CA TRP A 85 -0.81 12.07 -5.47
C TRP A 85 -1.43 10.77 -5.97
N VAL A 86 -1.22 9.70 -5.22
CA VAL A 86 -1.88 8.41 -5.39
C VAL A 86 -2.25 7.91 -4.00
N ALA A 87 -3.54 7.93 -3.66
CA ALA A 87 -4.02 7.75 -2.29
C ALA A 87 -5.10 6.66 -2.17
N ARG A 88 -5.09 6.01 -1.02
CA ARG A 88 -6.07 5.01 -0.57
C ARG A 88 -6.45 5.30 0.87
N GLY A 89 -7.72 5.11 1.19
CA GLY A 89 -8.26 5.37 2.52
C GLY A 89 -9.52 6.23 2.49
N TYR A 90 -9.83 6.83 3.63
CA TYR A 90 -11.12 7.44 3.92
C TYR A 90 -11.04 8.97 3.86
N ASP A 91 -12.20 9.63 3.81
CA ASP A 91 -12.31 11.10 3.72
C ASP A 91 -11.66 11.76 2.48
N LEU A 92 -11.35 10.94 1.46
CA LEU A 92 -10.86 11.35 0.15
C LEU A 92 -11.99 11.82 -0.79
N THR A 93 -11.64 12.39 -1.94
CA THR A 93 -12.59 12.83 -2.96
C THR A 93 -13.23 11.61 -3.61
N VAL A 94 -12.42 10.64 -4.02
CA VAL A 94 -12.87 9.35 -4.54
C VAL A 94 -13.30 8.45 -3.39
N LYS A 95 -14.61 8.33 -3.16
CA LYS A 95 -15.15 7.58 -2.00
C LYS A 95 -14.83 6.08 -2.06
N GLY A 96 -14.69 5.51 -3.26
CA GLY A 96 -14.29 4.12 -3.43
C GLY A 96 -12.85 3.81 -3.01
N ALA A 97 -12.01 4.83 -2.77
CA ALA A 97 -10.66 4.65 -2.25
C ALA A 97 -10.64 4.15 -0.79
N GLY A 98 -11.76 4.27 -0.06
CA GLY A 98 -11.95 3.78 1.31
C GLY A 98 -12.23 2.28 1.38
N CYS A 99 -11.28 1.47 0.92
CA CYS A 99 -11.42 0.01 0.88
C CYS A 99 -10.24 -0.73 1.53
N TRP A 100 -9.74 -0.17 2.64
CA TRP A 100 -8.86 -0.93 3.53
C TRP A 100 -9.59 -2.19 4.05
N LEU A 101 -8.83 -3.26 4.29
CA LEU A 101 -9.33 -4.52 4.80
C LEU A 101 -9.93 -4.42 6.22
N VAL A 102 -9.43 -3.46 7.01
CA VAL A 102 -9.96 -3.09 8.32
C VAL A 102 -10.12 -1.58 8.36
N LYS A 103 -11.29 -1.10 8.77
CA LYS A 103 -11.56 0.34 8.85
C LYS A 103 -10.71 1.00 9.94
N PRO A 104 -10.22 2.24 9.74
CA PRO A 104 -9.44 2.99 10.73
C PRO A 104 -10.05 2.99 12.13
N GLU A 105 -11.37 3.13 12.25
CA GLU A 105 -12.08 3.21 13.53
C GLU A 105 -12.12 1.88 14.30
N GLU A 106 -11.87 0.77 13.61
CA GLU A 106 -11.85 -0.59 14.18
C GLU A 106 -10.43 -1.01 14.61
N ILE A 107 -9.41 -0.19 14.30
CA ILE A 107 -8.00 -0.47 14.60
C ILE A 107 -7.62 0.17 15.94
N ASP A 108 -7.08 -0.65 16.85
CA ASP A 108 -6.42 -0.17 18.06
C ASP A 108 -4.98 0.28 17.77
N PHE A 109 -4.84 1.53 17.30
CA PHE A 109 -3.55 2.14 16.95
C PHE A 109 -2.54 2.17 18.11
N THR A 110 -2.98 2.02 19.37
CA THR A 110 -2.05 2.00 20.51
C THR A 110 -1.10 0.80 20.49
N LYS A 111 -1.42 -0.25 19.72
CA LYS A 111 -0.62 -1.46 19.54
C LYS A 111 0.46 -1.35 18.46
N TYR A 112 0.42 -0.32 17.62
CA TYR A 112 1.27 -0.17 16.45
C TYR A 112 2.20 1.04 16.60
N ASN A 113 3.36 1.00 15.95
CA ASN A 113 4.32 2.11 15.94
C ASN A 113 4.91 2.42 14.56
N ALA A 114 4.52 1.68 13.51
CA ALA A 114 5.01 1.89 12.16
C ALA A 114 3.98 1.53 11.09
N LEU A 115 4.12 2.16 9.93
CA LEU A 115 3.52 1.73 8.67
C LEU A 115 4.56 0.92 7.90
N ALA A 116 4.20 -0.26 7.40
CA ALA A 116 5.03 -1.01 6.47
C ALA A 116 4.39 -1.03 5.08
N VAL A 117 5.21 -0.94 4.03
CA VAL A 117 4.78 -1.06 2.64
C VAL A 117 5.92 -1.65 1.81
N TYR A 118 5.60 -2.51 0.85
CA TYR A 118 6.55 -2.90 -0.18
C TYR A 118 6.51 -1.91 -1.32
N MET A 119 7.68 -1.43 -1.73
CA MET A 119 7.87 -0.58 -2.90
C MET A 119 8.81 -1.29 -3.88
N TYR A 120 8.43 -1.39 -5.15
CA TYR A 120 9.33 -1.77 -6.23
C TYR A 120 9.94 -0.49 -6.81
N GLY A 121 11.23 -0.28 -6.54
CA GLY A 121 11.95 0.90 -6.99
C GLY A 121 12.24 0.88 -8.49
N ALA A 122 12.30 2.07 -9.09
CA ALA A 122 12.64 2.28 -10.49
C ALA A 122 14.03 2.89 -10.67
N ASN A 123 14.75 3.15 -9.57
CA ASN A 123 16.07 3.78 -9.56
C ASN A 123 16.10 5.09 -10.35
N THR A 124 15.06 5.90 -10.18
CA THR A 124 14.91 7.18 -10.91
C THR A 124 15.74 8.31 -10.31
N GLY A 125 16.23 8.14 -9.08
CA GLY A 125 17.00 9.16 -8.34
C GLY A 125 16.15 10.31 -7.79
N THR A 126 14.83 10.30 -7.96
CA THR A 126 13.93 11.25 -7.31
C THR A 126 13.56 10.79 -5.90
N GLN A 127 13.03 11.70 -5.11
CA GLN A 127 12.39 11.37 -3.84
C GLN A 127 10.97 10.89 -4.05
N ILE A 128 10.56 9.89 -3.29
CA ILE A 128 9.17 9.49 -3.15
C ILE A 128 8.73 9.89 -1.75
N ALA A 129 7.66 10.69 -1.68
CA ALA A 129 6.97 10.95 -0.43
C ALA A 129 5.95 9.84 -0.16
N ILE A 130 6.00 9.29 1.05
CA ILE A 130 4.98 8.41 1.60
C ILE A 130 4.27 9.23 2.68
N ASP A 131 3.02 9.59 2.40
CA ASP A 131 2.22 10.40 3.29
C ASP A 131 1.18 9.53 4.01
N ILE A 132 0.87 9.89 5.26
CA ILE A 132 -0.29 9.41 6.00
C ILE A 132 -1.15 10.61 6.40
N VAL A 133 -2.47 10.43 6.48
CA VAL A 133 -3.38 11.47 6.98
C VAL A 133 -3.98 11.02 8.30
N ASP A 134 -3.86 11.89 9.29
CA ASP A 134 -4.26 11.62 10.65
C ASP A 134 -5.73 12.00 10.94
N ASN A 135 -6.17 11.84 12.18
CA ASN A 135 -7.54 12.12 12.57
C ASN A 135 -7.89 13.62 12.55
N GLY A 136 -6.89 14.49 12.69
CA GLY A 136 -6.97 15.95 12.54
C GLY A 136 -7.03 16.42 11.09
N SER A 137 -7.01 15.50 10.11
CA SER A 137 -6.84 15.77 8.68
C SER A 137 -5.48 16.36 8.31
N GLU A 138 -4.48 16.27 9.20
CA GLU A 138 -3.11 16.71 8.94
C GLU A 138 -2.37 15.64 8.13
N TYR A 139 -1.68 16.07 7.08
CA TYR A 139 -0.80 15.22 6.28
C TYR A 139 0.58 15.14 6.94
N TRP A 140 1.06 13.92 7.10
CA TRP A 140 2.34 13.57 7.69
C TRP A 140 3.17 12.83 6.66
N ARG A 141 4.46 13.18 6.56
CA ARG A 141 5.31 12.79 5.44
C ARG A 141 6.55 12.06 5.90
N TYR A 142 6.89 11.00 5.16
CA TYR A 142 8.21 10.39 5.14
C TYR A 142 8.77 10.49 3.71
N LEU A 143 10.08 10.69 3.58
CA LEU A 143 10.78 10.81 2.29
C LEU A 143 11.77 9.67 2.12
N ILE A 144 11.79 9.07 0.94
CA ILE A 144 12.77 8.06 0.53
C ILE A 144 13.30 8.37 -0.87
N ASP A 145 14.60 8.18 -1.08
CA ASP A 145 15.19 8.25 -2.41
C ASP A 145 14.90 6.94 -3.18
N ASP A 146 14.41 7.05 -4.42
CA ASP A 146 14.28 5.92 -5.34
C ASP A 146 15.65 5.64 -5.99
N ASP A 147 16.55 5.04 -5.19
CA ASP A 147 17.94 4.69 -5.53
C ASP A 147 18.16 3.18 -5.71
N PHE A 148 17.07 2.42 -5.83
CA PHE A 148 17.08 0.97 -5.89
C PHE A 148 16.15 0.46 -7.00
N THR A 149 16.40 -0.78 -7.44
CA THR A 149 15.51 -1.50 -8.35
C THR A 149 15.07 -2.80 -7.70
N GLY A 150 13.81 -3.16 -7.88
CA GLY A 150 13.24 -4.34 -7.24
C GLY A 150 12.46 -4.02 -5.96
N TRP A 151 11.84 -5.05 -5.39
CA TRP A 151 11.08 -4.94 -4.16
C TRP A 151 11.97 -4.64 -2.96
N LYS A 152 11.58 -3.63 -2.19
CA LYS A 152 12.12 -3.29 -0.89
C LYS A 152 10.97 -3.07 0.08
N GLU A 153 11.08 -3.67 1.26
CA GLU A 153 10.17 -3.37 2.36
C GLU A 153 10.60 -2.08 3.04
N LEU A 154 9.66 -1.16 3.22
CA LEU A 154 9.82 0.06 3.98
C LEU A 154 9.01 -0.09 5.25
N VAL A 155 9.69 -0.24 6.39
CA VAL A 155 9.06 -0.20 7.72
C VAL A 155 9.36 1.18 8.31
N ILE A 156 8.34 2.03 8.37
CA ILE A 156 8.46 3.45 8.67
C ILE A 156 7.84 3.72 10.04
N PRO A 157 8.64 3.90 11.10
CA PRO A 157 8.15 4.34 12.39
C PRO A 157 7.29 5.60 12.28
N PHE A 158 6.18 5.65 12.99
CA PHE A 158 5.32 6.84 13.05
C PHE A 158 6.07 8.08 13.55
N ALA A 159 7.10 7.89 14.36
CA ALA A 159 7.97 8.96 14.84
C ALA A 159 8.89 9.56 13.75
N ASP A 160 9.06 8.88 12.62
CA ASP A 160 9.89 9.35 11.50
C ASP A 160 9.08 10.17 10.48
N PHE A 161 7.75 10.20 10.62
CA PHE A 161 6.90 11.10 9.85
C PHE A 161 6.94 12.51 10.45
N PHE A 162 6.96 13.52 9.57
CA PHE A 162 6.87 14.92 9.96
C PHE A 162 5.66 15.59 9.31
N ALA A 163 5.04 16.56 9.98
CA ALA A 163 3.93 17.32 9.41
C ALA A 163 4.35 17.98 8.09
N ARG A 164 3.58 17.77 7.03
CA ARG A 164 3.87 18.30 5.69
C ARG A 164 3.85 19.84 5.73
N GLY A 165 4.98 20.45 5.41
CA GLY A 165 5.18 21.91 5.53
C GLY A 165 4.86 22.71 4.27
N ASP A 166 4.86 22.10 3.08
CA ASP A 166 4.60 22.76 1.80
C ASP A 166 3.10 22.95 1.53
N TRP A 167 2.24 22.07 2.06
CA TRP A 167 0.79 22.14 1.89
C TRP A 167 0.06 21.32 2.95
N GLN A 168 -1.10 21.81 3.39
CA GLN A 168 -2.07 21.13 4.25
C GLN A 168 -3.49 21.52 3.81
N PRO A 169 -4.50 20.64 3.94
CA PRO A 169 -5.87 21.03 3.67
C PRO A 169 -6.33 22.11 4.67
N GLU A 170 -7.30 22.94 4.25
CA GLU A 170 -7.81 24.04 5.10
C GLU A 170 -8.41 23.51 6.41
N LYS A 171 -9.06 22.34 6.34
CA LYS A 171 -9.68 21.67 7.48
C LYS A 171 -8.71 21.00 8.45
N ALA A 172 -7.41 20.90 8.12
CA ALA A 172 -6.43 20.32 9.04
C ALA A 172 -6.30 21.19 10.30
N ASP A 173 -6.25 20.57 11.47
CA ASP A 173 -6.01 21.26 12.74
C ASP A 173 -4.59 21.84 12.83
N LYS A 174 -3.61 21.22 12.15
CA LYS A 174 -2.21 21.67 12.01
C LYS A 174 -1.52 21.82 13.37
N ASN A 175 -1.79 20.87 14.27
CA ASN A 175 -1.26 20.92 15.63
C ASN A 175 0.15 20.35 15.75
N GLY A 176 0.66 19.67 14.71
CA GLY A 176 1.99 19.07 14.74
C GLY A 176 2.09 17.88 15.70
N GLU A 177 0.95 17.24 16.00
CA GLU A 177 0.86 15.99 16.76
C GLU A 177 0.18 14.93 15.88
N LEU A 178 0.78 13.75 15.70
CA LEU A 178 0.18 12.71 14.87
C LEU A 178 -1.02 12.06 15.59
N ASN A 179 -2.24 12.44 15.20
CA ASN A 179 -3.46 12.04 15.88
C ASN A 179 -4.04 10.74 15.28
N PHE A 180 -4.13 9.67 16.06
CA PHE A 180 -4.77 8.43 15.61
C PHE A 180 -6.31 8.51 15.69
N PRO A 181 -7.03 7.75 14.84
CA PRO A 181 -6.51 6.84 13.80
C PRO A 181 -5.98 7.60 12.57
N ILE A 182 -4.97 7.03 11.90
CA ILE A 182 -4.68 7.45 10.51
C ILE A 182 -5.74 6.85 9.58
N LYS A 183 -6.09 7.57 8.52
CA LYS A 183 -7.22 7.22 7.65
C LYS A 183 -6.84 7.07 6.19
N VAL A 184 -5.66 7.56 5.79
CA VAL A 184 -5.18 7.56 4.41
C VAL A 184 -3.69 7.23 4.42
N PHE A 185 -3.25 6.49 3.41
CA PHE A 185 -1.87 6.50 2.96
C PHE A 185 -1.81 7.01 1.51
N GLN A 186 -0.72 7.67 1.15
CA GLN A 186 -0.54 8.30 -0.15
C GLN A 186 0.92 8.19 -0.61
N PHE A 187 1.10 8.02 -1.92
CA PHE A 187 2.40 8.03 -2.59
C PHE A 187 2.50 9.27 -3.51
N GLU A 188 3.60 10.00 -3.42
CA GLU A 188 3.90 11.17 -4.25
C GLU A 188 5.36 11.07 -4.76
N PRO A 189 5.58 10.60 -6.00
CA PRO A 189 6.84 10.83 -6.68
C PRO A 189 7.11 12.34 -6.84
N LYS A 190 8.28 12.80 -6.38
CA LYS A 190 8.68 14.20 -6.46
C LYS A 190 9.17 14.56 -7.86
N SER A 191 9.25 15.86 -8.12
CA SER A 191 9.57 16.46 -9.43
C SER A 191 10.91 15.99 -10.00
N GLU A 192 11.04 16.15 -11.33
CA GLU A 192 12.27 15.93 -12.11
C GLU A 192 12.63 14.46 -12.38
N ALA A 193 11.62 13.59 -12.48
CA ALA A 193 11.81 12.21 -12.87
C ALA A 193 10.58 11.62 -13.56
N LYS A 194 10.79 10.51 -14.27
CA LYS A 194 9.72 9.69 -14.82
C LYS A 194 10.06 8.22 -14.61
N GLY A 195 9.04 7.41 -14.37
CA GLY A 195 9.23 6.00 -14.08
C GLY A 195 7.94 5.26 -13.81
N THR A 196 8.09 4.02 -13.38
CA THR A 196 6.99 3.17 -12.95
C THR A 196 7.37 2.52 -11.63
N LEU A 197 6.63 2.85 -10.59
CA LEU A 197 6.76 2.25 -9.26
C LEU A 197 5.65 1.23 -9.06
N TYR A 198 5.88 0.31 -8.13
CA TYR A 198 4.84 -0.61 -7.68
C TYR A 198 4.76 -0.57 -6.17
N PHE A 199 3.54 -0.59 -5.63
CA PHE A 199 3.30 -0.63 -4.20
C PHE A 199 2.42 -1.83 -3.87
N ASP A 200 2.73 -2.47 -2.75
CA ASP A 200 2.03 -3.68 -2.34
C ASP A 200 2.07 -3.85 -0.82
N ASN A 201 1.10 -4.60 -0.30
CA ASN A 201 1.12 -5.21 1.01
C ASN A 201 1.39 -4.18 2.13
N VAL A 202 0.49 -3.19 2.23
CA VAL A 202 0.51 -2.12 3.22
C VAL A 202 0.01 -2.65 4.56
N ARG A 203 0.78 -2.46 5.62
CA ARG A 203 0.55 -3.02 6.95
C ARG A 203 0.79 -1.99 8.06
N LEU A 204 0.19 -2.21 9.22
CA LEU A 204 0.62 -1.60 10.48
C LEU A 204 1.47 -2.61 11.26
N VAL A 205 2.61 -2.18 11.77
CA VAL A 205 3.54 -3.04 12.52
C VAL A 205 3.45 -2.75 14.02
N LYS A 206 3.41 -3.82 14.82
CA LYS A 206 3.30 -3.73 16.27
C LYS A 206 4.58 -3.17 16.91
N LYS A 207 4.37 -2.55 18.07
CA LYS A 207 5.43 -2.08 18.98
C LYS A 207 6.37 -3.17 19.45
#